data_AF-A0A2M6VJ17-F1
#
_entry.id   AF-A0A2M6VJ17-F1
#
_cell.length_a   1.000
_cell.length_b   1.000
_cell.length_c   1.000
_cell.angle_alpha   90.00
_cell.angle_beta   90.00
_cell.angle_gamma   90.00
#
_symmetry.space_group_name_H-M   'P 1'
#
loop_
_entity.id
_entity.type
_entity.pdbx_description
1 polymer ?
#
loop_
_entity_poly.entity_id
_entity_poly.type
_entity_poly.pdbx_seq_one_letter_code
_entity_poly.pdbx_strand_id
1 'polypeptide(L)'
;MNKLLAWTSLACALAFNTAHAEGDKPTQQTKMATCNKSAEGKKGDERKAFMKECLSAKAPAADTETAKSKGTGSQQNKMKRCNEEAAGLKGDERKQKMSACLKA
;
A
#
# COMPACT_ATOMS: atom_id res chain seq x y z
N MET A 1 -8.41 53.96 13.24
CA MET A 1 -8.90 53.71 11.87
C MET A 1 -7.84 52.88 11.17
N ASN A 2 -8.14 51.63 10.76
CA ASN A 2 -7.31 50.78 9.87
C ASN A 2 -8.08 49.50 9.48
N LYS A 3 -9.39 49.64 9.21
CA LYS A 3 -10.29 48.56 8.74
C LYS A 3 -10.69 48.79 7.28
N LEU A 4 -9.70 49.03 6.40
CA LEU A 4 -9.89 49.34 4.98
C LEU A 4 -8.92 48.60 4.05
N LEU A 5 -8.40 47.44 4.48
CA LEU A 5 -7.68 46.51 3.59
C LEU A 5 -8.34 45.14 3.55
N ALA A 6 -9.67 45.14 3.43
CA ALA A 6 -10.38 44.04 2.82
C ALA A 6 -10.38 44.27 1.29
N TRP A 7 -10.18 43.20 0.51
CA TRP A 7 -10.76 43.01 -0.84
C TRP A 7 -9.98 43.36 -2.13
N THR A 8 -8.68 43.09 -2.25
CA THR A 8 -8.00 43.16 -3.57
C THR A 8 -6.96 42.07 -3.85
N SER A 9 -7.31 40.78 -3.68
CA SER A 9 -6.45 39.69 -4.20
C SER A 9 -7.20 38.42 -4.65
N LEU A 10 -8.45 38.58 -5.13
CA LEU A 10 -9.27 37.48 -5.67
C LEU A 10 -9.03 37.17 -7.16
N ALA A 11 -7.92 37.56 -7.81
CA ALA A 11 -7.78 37.26 -9.24
C ALA A 11 -6.34 37.24 -9.75
N CYS A 12 -5.60 36.14 -9.53
CA CYS A 12 -4.51 35.71 -10.43
C CYS A 12 -3.97 34.31 -10.07
N ALA A 13 -4.66 33.23 -10.42
CA ALA A 13 -4.05 31.88 -10.45
C ALA A 13 -4.87 30.85 -11.27
N LEU A 14 -5.57 31.27 -12.33
CA LEU A 14 -6.22 30.37 -13.29
C LEU A 14 -5.32 30.22 -14.53
N ALA A 15 -4.17 29.54 -14.39
CA ALA A 15 -3.42 28.94 -15.52
C ALA A 15 -2.16 28.25 -14.99
N PHE A 16 -2.25 26.98 -14.59
CA PHE A 16 -1.14 26.00 -14.69
C PHE A 16 -1.70 24.61 -14.35
N ASN A 17 -2.06 23.85 -15.39
CA ASN A 17 -1.64 22.46 -15.63
C ASN A 17 -2.57 21.82 -16.67
N THR A 18 -2.22 22.05 -17.94
CA THR A 18 -2.36 20.98 -18.92
C THR A 18 -1.29 19.92 -18.63
N ALA A 19 -1.70 18.66 -18.78
CA ALA A 19 -0.92 17.43 -18.74
C ALA A 19 -0.67 16.80 -17.36
N HIS A 20 -1.41 15.74 -17.07
CA HIS A 20 -0.80 14.41 -17.00
C HIS A 20 -1.72 13.41 -17.70
N ALA A 21 -1.15 12.77 -18.72
CA ALA A 21 -1.60 11.47 -19.21
C ALA A 21 -1.45 10.42 -18.09
N GLU A 22 -2.12 9.27 -18.21
CA GLU A 22 -1.52 7.93 -18.06
C GLU A 22 -2.55 6.88 -17.73
N GLY A 23 -2.58 5.85 -18.59
CA GLY A 23 -2.53 4.46 -18.17
C GLY A 23 -3.59 4.01 -17.18
N ASP A 24 -4.54 3.25 -17.72
CA ASP A 24 -5.38 2.28 -17.02
C ASP A 24 -4.53 1.36 -16.12
N LYS A 25 -4.19 1.87 -14.94
CA LYS A 25 -3.73 1.13 -13.79
C LYS A 25 -4.72 1.51 -12.71
N PRO A 26 -5.40 0.55 -12.07
CA PRO A 26 -6.32 0.88 -10.99
C PRO A 26 -5.53 1.66 -9.94
N THR A 27 -5.88 2.94 -9.79
CA THR A 27 -5.25 3.78 -8.79
C THR A 27 -5.59 3.19 -7.42
N GLN A 28 -4.70 3.41 -6.44
CA GLN A 28 -4.93 2.96 -5.07
C GLN A 28 -6.30 3.43 -4.53
N GLN A 29 -6.82 4.55 -5.05
CA GLN A 29 -8.14 5.09 -4.74
C GLN A 29 -9.28 4.18 -5.23
N THR A 30 -9.26 3.73 -6.49
CA THR A 30 -10.28 2.82 -7.04
C THR A 30 -10.31 1.50 -6.27
N LYS A 31 -9.13 0.97 -5.94
CA LYS A 31 -9.01 -0.26 -5.15
C LYS A 31 -9.59 -0.12 -3.73
N MET A 32 -9.32 1.00 -3.07
CA MET A 32 -9.90 1.32 -1.75
C MET A 32 -11.43 1.37 -1.81
N ALA A 33 -12.00 1.98 -2.84
CA ALA A 33 -13.45 2.08 -3.01
C ALA A 33 -14.08 0.69 -3.18
N THR A 34 -13.52 -0.15 -4.05
CA THR A 34 -13.98 -1.54 -4.25
C THR A 34 -13.85 -2.37 -2.98
N CYS A 35 -12.72 -2.30 -2.28
CA CYS A 35 -12.52 -3.03 -1.02
C CYS A 35 -13.51 -2.60 0.07
N ASN A 36 -13.85 -1.32 0.16
CA ASN A 36 -14.85 -0.86 1.14
C ASN A 36 -16.26 -1.32 0.76
N LYS A 37 -16.61 -1.31 -0.53
CA LYS A 37 -17.88 -1.83 -1.04
C LYS A 37 -18.04 -3.33 -0.72
N SER A 38 -17.00 -4.11 -1.00
CA SER A 38 -17.00 -5.56 -0.69
C SER A 38 -16.89 -5.89 0.80
N ALA A 39 -16.64 -4.88 1.65
CA ALA A 39 -16.64 -5.01 3.10
C ALA A 39 -18.01 -4.68 3.72
N GLU A 40 -19.01 -4.31 2.92
CA GLU A 40 -20.39 -4.11 3.39
C GLU A 40 -20.88 -5.38 4.11
N GLY A 41 -21.42 -5.22 5.32
CA GLY A 41 -21.86 -6.33 6.17
C GLY A 41 -20.80 -6.92 7.11
N LYS A 42 -19.50 -6.65 6.89
CA LYS A 42 -18.43 -7.09 7.81
C LYS A 42 -18.21 -6.06 8.92
N LYS A 43 -18.08 -6.52 10.17
CA LYS A 43 -17.87 -5.65 11.34
C LYS A 43 -16.68 -6.14 12.18
N GLY A 44 -16.09 -5.25 12.95
CA GLY A 44 -14.97 -5.58 13.84
C GLY A 44 -13.75 -6.14 13.10
N ASP A 45 -13.16 -7.19 13.67
CA ASP A 45 -11.94 -7.80 13.16
C ASP A 45 -12.10 -8.43 11.77
N GLU A 46 -13.29 -8.91 11.43
CA GLU A 46 -13.59 -9.48 10.11
C GLU A 46 -13.44 -8.43 8.99
N ARG A 47 -13.87 -7.19 9.23
CA ARG A 47 -13.69 -6.09 8.26
C ARG A 47 -12.22 -5.71 8.12
N LYS A 48 -11.48 -5.68 9.22
CA LYS A 48 -10.04 -5.33 9.21
C LYS A 48 -9.22 -6.37 8.46
N ALA A 49 -9.45 -7.66 8.74
CA ALA A 49 -8.80 -8.76 8.05
C ALA A 49 -9.12 -8.71 6.55
N PHE A 50 -10.40 -8.54 6.19
CA PHE A 50 -10.82 -8.44 4.80
C PHE A 50 -10.22 -7.22 4.07
N MET A 51 -10.17 -6.05 4.72
CA MET A 51 -9.61 -4.85 4.12
C MET A 51 -8.09 -4.97 3.93
N LYS A 52 -7.39 -5.59 4.87
CA LYS A 52 -5.95 -5.87 4.76
C LYS A 52 -5.68 -6.82 3.60
N GLU A 53 -6.46 -7.88 3.45
CA GLU A 53 -6.33 -8.83 2.35
C GLU A 53 -6.62 -8.15 1.00
N CYS A 54 -7.75 -7.46 0.89
CA CYS A 54 -8.17 -6.80 -0.34
C CYS A 54 -7.20 -5.70 -0.79
N LEU A 55 -6.65 -4.91 0.13
CA LEU A 55 -5.66 -3.86 -0.17
C LEU A 55 -4.25 -4.42 -0.42
N SER A 56 -3.95 -5.63 0.07
CA SER A 56 -2.65 -6.30 -0.16
C SER A 56 -2.63 -7.10 -1.45
N ALA A 57 -3.79 -7.55 -1.94
CA ALA A 57 -3.91 -8.20 -3.25
C ALA A 57 -3.53 -7.21 -4.36
N LYS A 58 -2.34 -7.33 -4.97
CA LYS A 58 -2.04 -6.62 -6.23
C LYS A 58 -3.20 -6.90 -7.19
N ALA A 59 -3.67 -5.84 -7.88
CA ALA A 59 -4.93 -5.77 -8.62
C ALA A 59 -5.46 -7.10 -9.18
N PRO A 60 -6.79 -7.34 -9.18
CA PRO A 60 -7.35 -8.49 -9.89
C PRO A 60 -7.05 -8.34 -11.38
N ALA A 61 -5.99 -8.98 -11.85
CA ALA A 61 -5.97 -9.52 -13.18
C ALA A 61 -6.93 -10.70 -13.18
N ALA A 62 -7.74 -10.75 -14.23
CA ALA A 62 -8.69 -11.80 -14.48
C ALA A 62 -8.07 -13.21 -14.31
N ASP A 63 -8.93 -14.09 -13.81
CA ASP A 63 -8.99 -15.53 -14.02
C ASP A 63 -7.80 -16.45 -13.67
N THR A 64 -8.22 -17.57 -13.07
CA THR A 64 -7.59 -18.89 -12.89
C THR A 64 -6.61 -19.15 -11.75
N GLU A 65 -6.94 -20.23 -11.06
CA GLU A 65 -6.23 -20.91 -9.98
C GLU A 65 -4.78 -21.23 -10.33
N THR A 66 -3.87 -21.06 -9.36
CA THR A 66 -3.20 -22.18 -8.68
C THR A 66 -2.33 -21.58 -7.58
N ALA A 67 -2.63 -21.97 -6.34
CA ALA A 67 -1.72 -21.79 -5.24
C ALA A 67 -0.44 -22.59 -5.50
N LYS A 68 0.69 -21.92 -5.77
CA LYS A 68 2.00 -22.42 -5.32
C LYS A 68 3.04 -21.31 -5.21
N SER A 69 3.44 -21.09 -3.96
CA SER A 69 4.74 -20.60 -3.52
C SER A 69 5.87 -20.77 -4.55
N LYS A 70 6.41 -19.66 -5.05
CA LYS A 70 7.86 -19.40 -5.03
C LYS A 70 8.13 -17.94 -5.44
N GLY A 71 8.70 -17.18 -4.51
CA GLY A 71 9.65 -16.11 -4.84
C GLY A 71 9.12 -14.91 -5.61
N THR A 72 8.08 -14.21 -5.13
CA THR A 72 7.94 -12.77 -5.45
C THR A 72 7.22 -12.01 -4.33
N GLY A 73 7.63 -12.23 -3.08
CA GLY A 73 7.54 -11.12 -2.14
C GLY A 73 8.59 -10.10 -2.60
N SER A 74 8.19 -8.84 -2.85
CA SER A 74 9.15 -7.73 -3.02
C SER A 74 10.28 -7.92 -2.01
N GLN A 75 11.53 -7.60 -2.39
CA GLN A 75 12.69 -7.66 -1.50
C GLN A 75 12.38 -7.07 -0.10
N GLN A 76 11.51 -6.08 -0.01
CA GLN A 76 11.00 -5.48 1.23
C GLN A 76 10.20 -6.45 2.13
N ASN A 77 9.37 -7.33 1.58
CA ASN A 77 8.65 -8.35 2.36
C ASN A 77 9.59 -9.43 2.88
N LYS A 78 10.58 -9.83 2.06
CA LYS A 78 11.60 -10.78 2.49
C LYS A 78 12.42 -10.20 3.65
N MET A 79 12.81 -8.93 3.54
CA MET A 79 13.57 -8.24 4.58
C MET A 79 12.78 -8.08 5.89
N LYS A 80 11.49 -7.77 5.83
CA LYS A 80 10.63 -7.70 7.02
C LYS A 80 10.51 -9.05 7.71
N ARG A 81 10.23 -10.10 6.94
CA ARG A 81 10.14 -11.47 7.47
C ARG A 81 11.44 -11.94 8.10
N CYS A 82 12.58 -11.76 7.41
CA CYS A 82 13.89 -12.14 7.96
C CYS A 82 14.24 -11.37 9.24
N ASN A 83 13.79 -10.11 9.38
CA ASN A 83 13.98 -9.34 10.60
C ASN A 83 13.07 -9.80 11.75
N GLU A 84 11.82 -10.16 11.45
CA GLU A 84 10.88 -10.71 12.44
C GLU A 84 11.34 -12.09 12.92
N GLU A 85 11.78 -12.97 12.02
CA GLU A 85 12.33 -14.30 12.35
C GLU A 85 13.65 -14.21 13.13
N ALA A 86 14.33 -13.07 13.03
CA ALA A 86 15.55 -12.78 13.76
C ALA A 86 15.32 -12.00 15.06
N ALA A 87 14.06 -11.68 15.40
CA ALA A 87 13.72 -10.96 16.63
C ALA A 87 14.06 -11.81 17.85
N GLY A 88 14.82 -11.22 18.80
CA GLY A 88 15.26 -11.89 20.01
C GLY A 88 16.59 -12.63 19.90
N LEU A 89 17.14 -12.81 18.69
CA LEU A 89 18.49 -13.35 18.50
C LEU A 89 19.53 -12.25 18.65
N LYS A 90 20.63 -12.55 19.34
CA LYS A 90 21.75 -11.62 19.56
C LYS A 90 23.01 -12.16 18.89
N GLY A 91 23.89 -11.25 18.48
CA GLY A 91 25.21 -11.60 17.94
C GLY A 91 25.16 -12.51 16.70
N ASP A 92 25.99 -13.54 16.70
CA ASP A 92 26.23 -14.42 15.55
C ASP A 92 24.99 -15.21 15.11
N GLU A 93 24.11 -15.58 16.04
CA GLU A 93 22.88 -16.32 15.72
C GLU A 93 21.93 -15.51 14.85
N ARG A 94 21.80 -14.21 15.13
CA ARG A 94 20.99 -13.28 14.32
C ARG A 94 21.58 -13.14 12.92
N LYS A 95 22.90 -13.02 12.83
CA LYS A 95 23.62 -12.84 11.57
C LYS A 95 23.52 -14.08 10.67
N GLN A 96 23.67 -15.28 11.24
CA GLN A 96 23.48 -16.53 10.52
C GLN A 96 22.04 -16.67 10.02
N LYS A 97 21.04 -16.47 10.88
CA LYS A 97 19.62 -16.56 10.51
C LYS A 97 19.21 -15.53 9.44
N MET A 98 19.66 -14.28 9.58
CA MET A 98 19.43 -13.23 8.57
C MET A 98 20.08 -13.60 7.23
N SER A 99 21.31 -14.13 7.25
CA SER A 99 22.04 -14.49 6.03
C SER A 99 21.46 -15.73 5.33
N ALA A 100 20.95 -16.70 6.08
CA ALA A 100 20.26 -17.87 5.55
C ALA A 100 18.89 -17.49 4.98
N CYS A 101 18.11 -16.69 5.70
CA CYS A 101 16.79 -16.21 5.27
C CYS A 101 16.88 -15.32 4.01
N LEU A 102 17.88 -14.45 3.91
CA LEU A 102 18.07 -13.61 2.71
C LEU A 102 18.59 -14.39 1.49
N LYS A 103 19.30 -15.51 1.70
CA LYS A 103 19.80 -16.38 0.63
C LYS A 103 18.78 -17.42 0.14
N ALA A 104 17.78 -17.76 0.94
CA ALA A 104 16.69 -18.69 0.59
C ALA A 104 15.70 -18.09 -0.40
#